data_AF-A0A0A5G373-F1
#
_entry.id   AF-A0A0A5G373-F1
#
_cell.length_a   1.000
_cell.length_b   1.000
_cell.length_c   1.000
_cell.angle_alpha   90.00
_cell.angle_beta   90.00
_cell.angle_gamma   90.00
#
_symmetry.space_group_name_H-M   'P 1'
#
loop_
_entity.id
_entity.type
_entity.pdbx_description
1 polymer ?
#
loop_
_entity_poly.entity_id
_entity_poly.type
_entity_poly.pdbx_seq_one_letter_code
_entity_poly.pdbx_strand_id
1 'polypeptide(L)' 'MEKVMPALEQGKIVLCDRFIDSSLAYQGYARGLGMDEVFQINKFAVESCMPDVTLFFDITPKHEREKN' A
#
# COMPACT_ATOMS: atom_id res chain seq x y z
N MET A 1 2.27 3.36 11.74
CA MET A 1 1.59 4.63 12.09
C MET A 1 2.41 5.54 13.00
N GLU A 2 3.26 4.98 13.87
CA GLU A 2 4.14 5.73 14.80
C GLU A 2 4.86 6.96 14.22
N LYS A 3 5.31 6.94 12.95
CA LYS A 3 5.98 8.09 12.31
C LYS A 3 5.06 8.95 11.46
N VAL A 4 4.00 8.35 10.91
CA VAL A 4 3.10 8.99 9.96
C VAL A 4 2.15 9.92 10.71
N MET A 5 1.49 9.42 11.76
CA MET A 5 0.51 10.20 12.52
C MET A 5 1.11 11.47 13.13
N PRO A 6 2.27 11.45 13.81
CA PRO A 6 2.85 12.68 14.36
C PRO A 6 3.25 13.70 13.28
N ALA A 7 3.61 13.25 12.08
CA ALA A 7 3.95 14.15 10.99
C ALA A 7 2.68 14.82 10.41
N LEU A 8 1.60 14.07 10.24
CA LEU A 8 0.31 14.59 9.81
C LEU A 8 -0.28 15.58 10.83
N GLU A 9 -0.20 15.28 12.12
CA GLU A 9 -0.62 16.18 13.21
C GLU A 9 0.15 17.51 13.23
N GLN A 10 1.38 17.52 12.72
CA GLN A 10 2.20 18.72 12.54
C GLN A 10 1.90 19.47 11.23
N GLY A 11 0.89 19.06 10.46
CA GLY A 11 0.52 19.67 9.19
C GLY A 11 1.51 19.40 8.05
N LYS A 12 2.34 18.36 8.16
CA LYS A 12 3.29 18.00 7.10
C LYS A 12 2.64 17.12 6.04
N ILE A 13 3.15 17.21 4.82
CA ILE A 13 2.89 16.24 3.77
C ILE A 13 3.75 15.00 4.04
N VAL A 14 3.12 13.82 4.09
CA VAL A 14 3.82 12.54 4.20
C VAL A 14 3.79 11.84 2.86
N LEU A 15 4.97 11.60 2.28
CA LEU A 15 5.12 10.72 1.12
C LEU A 15 5.42 9.31 1.62
N CYS A 16 4.57 8.35 1.27
CA CYS A 16 4.71 6.96 1.65
C CYS A 16 4.96 6.12 0.38
N ASP A 17 6.12 5.46 0.32
CA ASP A 17 6.41 4.48 -0.73
C ASP A 17 5.69 3.18 -0.39
N ARG A 18 4.58 2.94 -1.12
CA ARG A 18 3.60 1.85 -0.93
C ARG A 18 2.74 1.98 0.32
N PHE A 19 1.50 1.53 0.18
CA PHE A 19 0.52 1.42 1.27
C PHE A 19 -0.36 0.17 1.07
N ILE A 20 -1.59 0.17 1.58
CA ILE A 20 -2.52 -0.98 1.55
C ILE A 20 -2.70 -1.57 0.14
N ASP A 21 -2.70 -0.75 -0.91
CA ASP A 21 -2.85 -1.21 -2.29
C ASP A 21 -1.77 -2.23 -2.68
N SER A 22 -0.55 -2.09 -2.14
CA SER A 22 0.51 -3.09 -2.36
C SER A 22 0.17 -4.42 -1.67
N SER A 23 -0.34 -4.39 -0.44
CA SER A 23 -0.79 -5.61 0.24
C SER A 23 -1.87 -6.33 -0.57
N LEU A 24 -2.84 -5.58 -1.08
CA LEU A 24 -3.91 -6.14 -1.91
C LEU A 24 -3.37 -6.78 -3.19
N ALA A 25 -2.50 -6.10 -3.93
CA ALA A 25 -1.95 -6.61 -5.17
C ALA A 25 -1.10 -7.87 -4.97
N TYR A 26 -0.18 -7.87 -3.99
CA TYR A 26 0.78 -8.97 -3.82
C TYR A 26 0.27 -10.10 -2.94
N GLN A 27 -0.49 -9.80 -1.88
CA GLN A 27 -0.98 -10.82 -0.95
C GLN A 27 -2.40 -11.25 -1.31
N GLY A 28 -3.29 -10.30 -1.56
CA GLY A 28 -4.68 -10.59 -1.90
C GLY A 28 -4.78 -11.31 -3.25
N TYR A 29 -4.29 -10.65 -4.30
CA TYR A 29 -4.38 -11.17 -5.67
C TYR A 29 -3.25 -12.17 -5.98
N ALA A 30 -1.97 -11.74 -5.99
CA ALA A 30 -0.88 -12.57 -6.51
C ALA A 30 -0.60 -13.84 -5.68
N ARG A 31 -0.85 -13.82 -4.37
CA ARG A 31 -0.75 -15.00 -3.48
C ARG A 31 -2.09 -15.67 -3.20
N GLY A 32 -3.19 -15.15 -3.74
CA GLY A 32 -4.52 -15.74 -3.58
C GLY A 32 -5.05 -15.78 -2.15
N LEU A 33 -4.61 -14.86 -1.27
CA LEU A 33 -5.10 -14.80 0.12
C LEU A 33 -6.49 -14.16 0.26
N GLY A 34 -7.03 -13.64 -0.85
CA GLY A 34 -8.33 -12.97 -0.87
C GLY A 34 -8.22 -11.47 -0.65
N MET A 35 -8.92 -10.69 -1.48
CA MET A 35 -8.84 -9.23 -1.45
C MET A 35 -9.51 -8.67 -0.19
N ASP A 36 -10.65 -9.22 0.20
CA ASP A 36 -11.42 -8.75 1.34
C ASP A 36 -10.71 -9.07 2.65
N GLU A 37 -10.19 -10.28 2.80
CA GLU A 37 -9.44 -10.73 3.97
C GLU A 37 -8.21 -9.86 4.20
N VAL A 38 -7.41 -9.64 3.15
CA VAL A 38 -6.23 -8.79 3.21
C VAL A 38 -6.62 -7.34 3.48
N PHE A 39 -7.70 -6.84 2.89
CA PHE A 39 -8.20 -5.49 3.15
C PHE A 39 -8.59 -5.30 4.61
N GLN A 40 -9.37 -6.23 5.20
CA GLN A 40 -9.80 -6.12 6.60
C GLN A 40 -8.62 -6.14 7.58
N ILE A 41 -7.64 -7.01 7.35
CA ILE A 41 -6.44 -7.07 8.19
C ILE A 41 -5.65 -5.76 8.12
N ASN A 42 -5.44 -5.24 6.91
CA ASN A 42 -4.68 -4.00 6.73
C ASN A 42 -5.46 -2.79 7.28
N LYS A 43 -6.77 -2.74 7.08
CA LYS A 43 -7.65 -1.70 7.62
C LYS A 43 -7.60 -1.66 9.15
N PHE A 44 -7.61 -2.82 9.80
CA PHE A 44 -7.41 -2.89 11.25
C PHE A 44 -6.06 -2.29 11.68
N ALA A 45 -4.99 -2.56 10.94
CA ALA A 45 -3.64 -2.08 11.28
C ALA A 45 -3.43 -0.57 11.04
N VAL A 46 -4.15 0.04 10.10
CA VAL A 46 -4.04 1.48 9.80
C VAL A 46 -5.14 2.33 10.42
N GLU A 47 -6.11 1.69 11.09
CA GLU A 47 -7.31 2.32 11.65
C GLU A 47 -8.05 3.15 10.57
N SER A 48 -8.24 4.45 10.80
CA SER A 48 -8.86 5.38 9.85
C SER A 48 -7.84 6.17 9.01
N CYS A 49 -6.54 5.90 9.14
CA CYS A 49 -5.49 6.64 8.44
C CYS A 49 -5.30 6.09 7.02
N MET A 50 -6.17 6.52 6.10
CA MET A 50 -6.04 6.29 4.67
C MET A 50 -5.35 7.47 3.97
N PRO A 51 -4.60 7.24 2.87
CA PRO A 51 -4.01 8.32 2.10
C PRO A 51 -5.13 9.18 1.46
N ASP A 52 -4.93 10.50 1.46
CA ASP A 52 -5.82 11.41 0.71
C ASP A 52 -5.67 11.24 -0.80
N VAL A 53 -4.45 10.89 -1.26
CA VAL A 53 -4.10 10.68 -2.66
C VAL A 53 -3.16 9.48 -2.78
N THR A 54 -3.48 8.54 -3.67
CA THR A 54 -2.59 7.45 -4.09
C THR A 54 -2.15 7.68 -5.52
N LEU A 55 -0.84 7.74 -5.76
CA LEU A 55 -0.26 7.78 -7.10
C LEU A 55 0.00 6.36 -7.59
N PHE A 56 -0.82 5.87 -8.53
CA PHE A 56 -0.65 4.56 -9.15
C PHE A 56 0.16 4.67 -10.44
N PHE A 57 1.36 4.12 -10.45
CA PHE A 57 2.23 4.07 -11.61
C PHE A 57 1.97 2.78 -12.40
N ASP A 58 1.06 2.86 -13.38
CA ASP A 58 0.79 1.76 -14.30
C ASP A 58 1.92 1.63 -15.32
N ILE A 59 2.65 0.52 -15.25
CA ILE A 59 3.80 0.24 -16.11
C ILE A 59 3.63 -1.12 -16.77
N THR A 60 3.67 -1.14 -18.10
CA THR A 60 3.76 -2.40 -18.84
C THR A 60 5.19 -2.97 -18.69
N PRO A 61 5.38 -4.20 -18.17
CA PRO A 61 6.69 -4.81 -18.09
C PRO A 61 7.25 -4.99 -19.51
N LYS A 62 8.30 -4.25 -19.87
CA LYS A 62 8.81 -4.29 -21.25
C LYS A 62 9.64 -5.54 -21.53
N HIS A 63 10.34 -6.08 -20.53
CA HIS A 63 11.06 -7.37 -20.56
C HIS A 63 11.32 -7.80 -19.11
N GLU A 64 11.10 -9.07 -18.77
CA GLU A 64 11.62 -9.65 -17.54
C GLU A 64 13.14 -9.74 -17.66
N ARG A 65 13.90 -9.22 -16.69
CA ARG A 65 15.30 -9.59 -16.56
C ARG A 65 15.33 -11.08 -16.24
N GLU A 66 15.82 -11.91 -17.15
CA GLU A 66 16.22 -13.28 -16.83
C GLU A 66 17.13 -13.20 -15.60
N LYS A 67 16.63 -13.72 -14.47
CA LYS A 67 17.44 -13.90 -13.28
C LYS A 67 18.34 -15.10 -13.56
N ASN A 68 19.61 -14.83 -13.88
CA ASN A 68 20.69 -15.82 -13.79
C ASN A 68 20.77 -16.40 -12.37
#